data_AF-A0A949T898-F1
#
_entry.id   AF-A0A949T898-F1
#
_cell.length_a   1.000
_cell.length_b   1.000
_cell.length_c   1.000
_cell.angle_alpha   90.00
_cell.angle_beta   90.00
_cell.angle_gamma   90.00
#
_symmetry.space_group_name_H-M   'P 1'
#
loop_
_entity.id
_entity.type
_entity.pdbx_description
1 polymer ?
#
loop_
_entity_poly.entity_id
_entity_poly.type
_entity_poly.pdbx_seq_one_letter_code
_entity_poly.pdbx_strand_id
1 'polypeptide(L)'
;MNIGSKILIFITITVCIAILSISIYPGALASLWFAFVLISIICLPIFIVVGIFALIVLGRRGVFSKYNIPWRLIKTTAGIVLLSCILLKLYIPRRLAFFASQSAFEQVIVSGKITANQQFGLYKVDKYAVVFDGGKYFRVNTSGNGFSPDITSYGFVYQPNLKVSPFGNANYQVFNLYGNWYWFQASNDY
;
A
#
# COMPACT_ATOMS: atom_id res chain seq x y z
N MET A 1 -19.34 9.10 -25.90
CA MET A 1 -18.00 8.76 -25.35
C MET A 1 -17.47 7.59 -26.16
N ASN A 2 -16.29 7.74 -26.78
CA ASN A 2 -15.75 6.74 -27.71
C ASN A 2 -15.32 5.47 -26.94
N ILE A 3 -15.30 4.31 -27.63
CA ILE A 3 -14.91 3.02 -27.04
C ILE A 3 -13.53 3.09 -26.36
N GLY A 4 -12.55 3.76 -26.99
CA GLY A 4 -11.22 3.94 -26.39
C GLY A 4 -11.24 4.70 -25.07
N SER A 5 -12.12 5.70 -24.92
CA SER A 5 -12.30 6.45 -23.68
C SER A 5 -12.88 5.58 -22.56
N LYS A 6 -13.82 4.69 -22.88
CA LYS A 6 -14.38 3.72 -21.93
C LYS A 6 -13.31 2.73 -21.45
N ILE A 7 -12.52 2.20 -22.38
CA ILE A 7 -11.43 1.26 -22.09
C ILE A 7 -10.40 1.90 -21.16
N LEU A 8 -9.97 3.13 -21.44
CA LEU A 8 -8.99 3.84 -20.62
C LEU A 8 -9.48 4.08 -19.18
N ILE A 9 -10.74 4.51 -19.03
CA ILE A 9 -11.35 4.71 -17.70
C ILE A 9 -11.43 3.37 -16.97
N PHE A 10 -11.86 2.31 -17.64
CA PHE A 10 -11.96 0.97 -17.05
C PHE A 10 -10.59 0.44 -16.57
N ILE A 11 -9.55 0.58 -17.39
CA ILE A 11 -8.18 0.21 -17.01
C ILE A 11 -7.74 1.02 -15.79
N THR A 12 -7.97 2.33 -15.79
CA THR A 12 -7.60 3.20 -14.67
C THR A 12 -8.29 2.77 -13.37
N ILE A 13 -9.60 2.53 -13.43
CA ILE A 13 -10.39 2.05 -12.28
C ILE A 13 -9.83 0.72 -11.78
N THR A 14 -9.56 -0.22 -12.69
CA THR A 14 -9.03 -1.54 -12.33
C THR A 14 -7.68 -1.44 -11.62
N VAL A 15 -6.77 -0.61 -12.14
CA VAL A 15 -5.46 -0.36 -11.53
C VAL A 15 -5.61 0.30 -10.15
N CYS A 16 -6.48 1.31 -10.02
CA CYS A 16 -6.76 1.96 -8.74
C CYS A 16 -7.32 0.97 -7.70
N ILE A 17 -8.27 0.11 -8.10
CA ILE A 17 -8.83 -0.93 -7.23
C ILE A 17 -7.75 -1.92 -6.81
N ALA A 18 -6.89 -2.37 -7.74
CA ALA A 18 -5.79 -3.28 -7.42
C ALA A 18 -4.83 -2.66 -6.39
N ILE A 19 -4.41 -1.40 -6.57
CA ILE A 19 -3.53 -0.69 -5.63
C ILE A 19 -4.21 -0.54 -4.26
N LEU A 20 -5.48 -0.13 -4.23
CA LEU A 20 -6.24 -0.01 -2.99
C LEU A 20 -6.38 -1.35 -2.27
N SER A 21 -6.57 -2.45 -3.02
CA SER A 21 -6.67 -3.80 -2.47
C SER A 21 -5.34 -4.26 -1.88
N ILE A 22 -4.22 -4.02 -2.57
CA ILE A 22 -2.87 -4.33 -2.06
C ILE A 22 -2.58 -3.50 -0.78
N SER A 23 -3.08 -2.27 -0.70
CA SER A 23 -2.87 -1.39 0.46
C SER A 23 -3.46 -1.90 1.78
N ILE A 24 -4.42 -2.82 1.70
CA ILE A 24 -5.05 -3.49 2.85
C ILE A 24 -4.00 -4.19 3.70
N TYR A 25 -3.01 -4.82 3.06
CA TYR A 25 -1.96 -5.55 3.75
C TYR A 25 -0.81 -4.61 4.13
N PRO A 26 -0.50 -4.45 5.42
CA PRO A 26 0.56 -3.55 5.84
C PRO A 26 1.91 -4.04 5.32
N GLY A 27 2.70 -3.14 4.73
CA GLY A 27 4.00 -3.45 4.12
C GLY A 27 3.96 -3.98 2.69
N ALA A 28 2.82 -4.40 2.13
CA ALA A 28 2.78 -4.97 0.77
C ALA A 28 3.09 -3.96 -0.34
N LEU A 29 2.65 -2.70 -0.18
CA LEU A 29 3.05 -1.61 -1.09
C LEU A 29 4.55 -1.31 -0.99
N ALA A 30 5.12 -1.36 0.22
CA ALA A 30 6.53 -1.10 0.45
C ALA A 30 7.41 -2.19 -0.20
N SER A 31 7.02 -3.46 -0.11
CA SER A 31 7.74 -4.55 -0.78
C SER A 31 7.72 -4.42 -2.31
N LEU A 32 6.62 -3.92 -2.88
CA LEU A 32 6.50 -3.71 -4.32
C LEU A 32 7.24 -2.46 -4.81
N TRP A 33 7.48 -1.49 -3.92
CA TRP A 33 8.15 -0.23 -4.27
C TRP A 33 9.53 -0.48 -4.89
N PHE A 34 10.31 -1.40 -4.30
CA PHE A 34 11.62 -1.76 -4.82
C PHE A 34 11.54 -2.33 -6.25
N ALA A 35 10.66 -3.31 -6.47
CA ALA A 35 10.45 -3.89 -7.80
C ALA A 35 9.97 -2.84 -8.81
N PHE A 36 9.08 -1.93 -8.38
CA PHE A 36 8.59 -0.84 -9.22
C PHE A 36 9.69 0.13 -9.62
N VAL A 37 10.56 0.53 -8.69
CA VAL A 37 11.72 1.39 -8.98
C VAL A 37 12.66 0.72 -9.98
N LEU A 38 12.96 -0.57 -9.78
CA LEU A 38 13.85 -1.32 -10.67
C LEU A 38 13.29 -1.43 -12.09
N ILE A 39 12.00 -1.79 -12.21
CA ILE A 39 11.30 -1.86 -13.51
C ILE A 39 11.23 -0.49 -14.16
N SER A 40 11.00 0.57 -13.37
CA SER A 40 10.92 1.95 -13.86
C SER A 40 12.24 2.42 -14.48
N ILE A 41 13.40 2.06 -13.91
CA ILE A 41 14.70 2.44 -14.48
C ILE A 41 14.85 1.96 -15.93
N ILE A 42 14.31 0.77 -16.25
CA ILE A 42 14.39 0.18 -17.59
C ILE A 42 13.23 0.64 -18.48
N CYS A 43 12.00 0.62 -17.96
CA CYS A 43 10.81 0.87 -18.78
C CYS A 43 10.61 2.35 -19.09
N LEU A 44 10.85 3.23 -18.12
CA LEU A 44 10.60 4.67 -18.25
C LEU A 44 11.41 5.30 -19.41
N PRO A 45 12.72 5.02 -19.62
CA PRO A 45 13.43 5.54 -20.79
C PRO A 45 12.88 4.98 -22.11
N ILE A 46 12.49 3.71 -22.16
CA ILE A 46 11.87 3.12 -23.37
C ILE A 46 10.56 3.84 -23.70
N PHE A 47 9.68 4.03 -22.71
CA PHE A 47 8.43 4.76 -22.90
C PHE A 47 8.66 6.22 -23.30
N ILE A 48 9.67 6.89 -22.76
CA ILE A 48 10.04 8.25 -23.17
C ILE A 48 10.48 8.27 -24.64
N VAL A 49 11.40 7.39 -25.04
CA VAL A 49 11.91 7.35 -26.42
C VAL A 49 10.79 7.04 -27.41
N VAL A 50 9.98 6.02 -27.12
CA VAL A 50 8.83 5.65 -27.96
C VAL A 50 7.80 6.76 -28.00
N GLY A 51 7.53 7.41 -26.86
CA GLY A 51 6.60 8.54 -26.75
C GLY A 51 7.06 9.74 -27.57
N ILE A 52 8.33 10.15 -27.43
CA ILE A 52 8.92 11.24 -28.22
C ILE A 52 8.89 10.90 -29.71
N PHE A 53 9.28 9.67 -30.10
CA PHE A 53 9.24 9.24 -31.49
C PHE A 53 7.82 9.29 -32.06
N ALA A 54 6.83 8.77 -31.33
CA ALA A 54 5.43 8.84 -31.71
C ALA A 54 4.94 10.28 -31.85
N LEU A 55 5.32 11.17 -30.92
CA LEU A 55 5.00 12.60 -31.00
C LEU A 55 5.60 13.26 -32.24
N ILE A 56 6.87 12.98 -32.57
CA ILE A 56 7.53 13.50 -33.78
C ILE A 56 6.80 13.03 -35.04
N VAL A 57 6.47 11.74 -35.12
CA VAL A 57 5.75 11.17 -36.28
C VAL A 57 4.36 11.77 -36.44
N LEU A 58 3.61 11.91 -35.34
CA LEU A 58 2.28 12.52 -35.33
C LEU A 58 2.32 14.01 -35.68
N GLY A 59 3.37 14.72 -35.24
CA GLY A 59 3.57 16.13 -35.54
C GLY A 59 3.89 16.39 -37.00
N ARG A 60 4.78 15.58 -37.57
CA ARG A 60 5.08 15.63 -39.02
C ARG A 60 3.86 15.33 -39.89
N ARG A 61 2.94 14.50 -39.40
CA ARG A 61 1.67 14.19 -40.10
C ARG A 61 0.58 15.26 -39.92
N GLY A 62 0.85 16.35 -39.20
CA GLY A 62 -0.12 17.43 -38.97
C GLY A 62 -1.34 17.01 -38.14
N VAL A 63 -1.26 15.89 -37.42
CA VAL A 63 -2.40 15.31 -36.69
C VAL A 63 -2.75 16.11 -35.43
N PHE A 64 -1.79 16.86 -34.88
CA PHE A 64 -2.00 17.66 -33.67
C PHE A 64 -3.01 18.79 -33.83
N SER A 65 -3.17 19.38 -35.03
CA SER A 65 -4.13 20.49 -35.22
C SER A 65 -5.59 20.05 -35.21
N LYS A 66 -5.86 18.75 -35.39
CA LYS A 66 -7.21 18.16 -35.38
C LYS A 66 -7.60 17.55 -34.03
N TYR A 67 -6.72 17.60 -33.03
CA TYR A 67 -6.94 16.89 -31.77
C TYR A 67 -7.60 17.79 -30.72
N ASN A 68 -8.92 17.68 -30.59
CA ASN A 68 -9.62 18.28 -29.45
C ASN A 68 -9.34 17.46 -28.20
N ILE A 69 -8.61 18.05 -27.25
CA ILE A 69 -8.34 17.43 -25.95
C ILE A 69 -9.67 17.17 -25.25
N PRO A 70 -10.01 15.90 -24.93
CA PRO A 70 -11.25 15.57 -24.25
C PRO A 70 -11.14 15.90 -22.76
N TRP A 71 -11.25 17.18 -22.41
CA TRP A 71 -11.11 17.69 -21.04
C TRP A 71 -11.99 16.95 -20.03
N ARG A 72 -13.17 16.48 -20.45
CA ARG A 72 -14.05 15.65 -19.59
C ARG A 72 -13.36 14.38 -19.14
N LEU A 73 -12.65 13.70 -20.05
CA LEU A 73 -11.93 12.46 -19.76
C LEU A 73 -10.74 12.71 -18.82
N ILE A 74 -9.97 13.78 -19.07
CA ILE A 74 -8.86 14.14 -18.19
C ILE A 74 -9.37 14.43 -16.77
N LYS A 75 -10.45 15.21 -16.64
CA LYS A 75 -11.07 15.50 -15.34
C LYS A 75 -11.54 14.24 -14.63
N THR A 76 -12.21 13.30 -15.32
CA THR A 76 -12.67 12.05 -14.71
C THR A 76 -11.51 11.17 -14.26
N THR A 77 -10.49 10.99 -15.10
CA THR A 77 -9.32 10.16 -14.77
C THR A 77 -8.53 10.77 -13.61
N ALA A 78 -8.29 12.08 -13.65
CA ALA A 78 -7.63 12.80 -12.56
C ALA A 78 -8.43 12.70 -11.25
N GLY A 79 -9.76 12.82 -11.31
CA GLY A 79 -10.63 12.66 -10.14
C GLY A 79 -10.54 11.26 -9.51
N ILE A 80 -10.55 10.20 -10.32
CA ILE A 80 -10.42 8.80 -9.84
C ILE A 80 -9.06 8.58 -9.16
N VAL A 81 -7.98 9.05 -9.80
CA VAL A 81 -6.62 8.93 -9.25
C VAL A 81 -6.50 9.73 -7.96
N LEU A 82 -6.97 10.97 -7.94
CA LEU A 82 -6.90 11.83 -6.76
C LEU A 82 -7.70 11.24 -5.59
N LEU A 83 -8.91 10.74 -5.85
CA LEU A 83 -9.71 10.05 -4.83
C LEU A 83 -8.97 8.83 -4.28
N SER A 84 -8.38 8.01 -5.15
CA SER A 84 -7.61 6.83 -4.74
C SER A 84 -6.40 7.22 -3.88
N CYS A 85 -5.69 8.29 -4.26
CA CYS A 85 -4.58 8.84 -3.47
C CYS A 85 -5.04 9.32 -2.07
N ILE A 86 -6.20 9.97 -1.97
CA ILE A 86 -6.78 10.38 -0.68
C ILE A 86 -7.10 9.15 0.18
N LEU A 87 -7.76 8.13 -0.41
CA LEU A 87 -8.11 6.90 0.30
C LEU A 87 -6.86 6.16 0.82
N LEU A 88 -5.78 6.12 0.03
CA LEU A 88 -4.49 5.55 0.42
C LEU A 88 -3.84 6.36 1.54
N LYS A 89 -3.79 7.69 1.41
CA LYS A 89 -3.18 8.58 2.41
C LYS A 89 -3.87 8.52 3.77
N LEU A 90 -5.20 8.34 3.76
CA LEU A 90 -6.01 8.18 4.98
C LEU A 90 -6.09 6.74 5.48
N TYR A 91 -5.41 5.80 4.80
CA TYR A 91 -5.42 4.37 5.11
C TYR A 91 -6.84 3.76 5.21
N ILE A 92 -7.81 4.30 4.46
CA ILE A 92 -9.22 3.89 4.56
C ILE A 92 -9.41 2.40 4.23
N PRO A 93 -8.86 1.84 3.13
CA PRO A 93 -9.00 0.42 2.84
C PRO A 93 -8.46 -0.47 3.95
N ARG A 94 -7.30 -0.10 4.51
CA ARG A 94 -6.67 -0.81 5.63
C ARG A 94 -7.51 -0.74 6.90
N ARG A 95 -8.06 0.43 7.23
CA ARG A 95 -8.95 0.59 8.38
C ARG A 95 -10.18 -0.30 8.24
N LEU A 96 -10.84 -0.28 7.08
CA LEU A 96 -12.03 -1.11 6.82
C LEU A 96 -11.72 -2.61 6.92
N ALA A 97 -10.62 -3.06 6.33
CA ALA A 97 -10.21 -4.46 6.43
C ALA A 97 -9.83 -4.88 7.85
N PHE A 98 -9.20 -3.97 8.61
CA PHE A 98 -8.92 -4.19 10.03
C PHE A 98 -10.22 -4.28 10.84
N PHE A 99 -11.17 -3.37 10.66
CA PHE A 99 -12.48 -3.44 11.32
C PHE A 99 -13.18 -4.78 11.08
N ALA A 100 -13.14 -5.30 9.85
CA ALA A 100 -13.73 -6.60 9.53
C ALA A 100 -13.03 -7.78 10.25
N SER A 101 -11.76 -7.61 10.63
CA SER A 101 -10.96 -8.65 11.30
C SER A 101 -10.77 -8.40 12.81
N GLN A 102 -11.23 -7.27 13.34
CA GLN A 102 -10.95 -6.78 14.69
C GLN A 102 -11.37 -7.78 15.77
N SER A 103 -12.54 -8.39 15.61
CA SER A 103 -13.08 -9.37 16.57
C SER A 103 -12.14 -10.58 16.76
N ALA A 104 -11.48 -11.03 15.70
CA ALA A 104 -10.52 -12.14 15.77
C ALA A 104 -9.27 -11.75 16.59
N PHE A 105 -8.80 -10.51 16.45
CA PHE A 105 -7.69 -10.01 17.27
C PHE A 105 -8.09 -9.83 18.75
N GLU A 106 -9.29 -9.35 19.02
CA GLU A 106 -9.78 -9.15 20.39
C GLU A 106 -9.97 -10.47 21.14
N GLN A 107 -10.48 -11.51 20.47
CA GLN A 107 -10.57 -12.86 21.05
C GLN A 107 -9.22 -13.40 21.53
N VAL A 108 -8.16 -13.05 20.83
CA VAL A 108 -6.79 -13.44 21.17
C VAL A 108 -6.26 -12.65 22.35
N ILE A 109 -6.55 -11.34 22.40
CA ILE A 109 -6.20 -10.47 23.52
C ILE A 109 -6.79 -11.01 24.83
N VAL A 110 -8.01 -11.56 24.77
CA VAL A 110 -8.73 -12.15 25.91
C VAL A 110 -8.23 -13.56 26.25
N SER A 111 -8.07 -14.42 25.25
CA SER A 111 -7.66 -15.81 25.47
C SER A 111 -6.19 -15.98 25.85
N GLY A 112 -5.33 -15.03 25.48
CA GLY A 112 -3.90 -15.02 25.80
C GLY A 112 -3.08 -16.15 25.15
N LYS A 113 -3.68 -16.93 24.26
CA LYS A 113 -3.04 -18.06 23.57
C LYS A 113 -2.93 -17.75 22.09
N ILE A 114 -1.71 -17.81 21.56
CA ILE A 114 -1.45 -17.72 20.11
C ILE A 114 -0.53 -18.84 19.68
N THR A 115 -0.93 -19.52 18.63
CA THR A 115 -0.05 -20.33 17.79
C THR A 115 0.56 -19.45 16.70
N ALA A 116 1.86 -19.60 16.44
CA ALA A 116 2.53 -18.89 15.36
C ALA A 116 1.86 -19.19 14.00
N ASN A 117 1.89 -18.23 13.07
CA ASN A 117 1.32 -18.34 11.71
C ASN A 117 -0.20 -18.57 11.65
N GLN A 118 -0.97 -17.97 12.56
CA GLN A 118 -2.42 -18.08 12.57
C GLN A 118 -3.10 -17.00 11.72
N GLN A 119 -4.21 -17.37 11.09
CA GLN A 119 -5.04 -16.45 10.31
C GLN A 119 -6.10 -15.77 11.20
N PHE A 120 -6.14 -14.44 11.18
CA PHE A 120 -7.07 -13.58 11.89
C PHE A 120 -7.86 -12.76 10.87
N GLY A 121 -9.03 -13.29 10.48
CA GLY A 121 -9.85 -12.72 9.42
C GLY A 121 -9.08 -12.67 8.09
N LEU A 122 -8.82 -11.46 7.61
CA LEU A 122 -8.10 -11.21 6.35
C LEU A 122 -6.57 -11.24 6.51
N TYR A 123 -6.06 -11.28 7.73
CA TYR A 123 -4.63 -11.13 8.01
C TYR A 123 -4.02 -12.44 8.49
N LYS A 124 -2.81 -12.74 8.04
CA LYS A 124 -2.00 -13.83 8.59
C LYS A 124 -1.00 -13.22 9.56
N VAL A 125 -1.10 -13.57 10.84
CA VAL A 125 -0.17 -13.11 11.87
C VAL A 125 0.91 -14.15 12.04
N ASP A 126 2.16 -13.74 11.84
CA ASP A 126 3.31 -14.63 11.93
C ASP A 126 3.82 -14.74 13.37
N LYS A 127 3.89 -13.61 14.08
CA LYS A 127 4.37 -13.51 15.47
C LYS A 127 3.49 -12.60 16.30
N TYR A 128 3.45 -12.93 17.58
CA TYR A 128 2.84 -12.12 18.63
C TYR A 128 3.81 -11.88 19.76
N ALA A 129 3.79 -10.67 20.29
CA ALA A 129 4.60 -10.29 21.43
C ALA A 129 3.81 -9.36 22.35
N VAL A 130 4.03 -9.52 23.65
CA VAL A 130 3.51 -8.63 24.68
C VAL A 130 4.71 -7.94 25.33
N VAL A 131 4.68 -6.62 25.37
CA VAL A 131 5.73 -5.82 26.03
C VAL A 131 5.30 -5.59 27.50
N PHE A 132 6.27 -5.42 28.39
CA PHE A 132 6.05 -5.20 29.83
C PHE A 132 5.04 -4.08 30.14
N ASP A 133 4.96 -3.05 29.30
CA ASP A 133 4.01 -1.93 29.45
C ASP A 133 2.57 -2.27 28.98
N GLY A 134 2.28 -3.53 28.66
CA GLY A 134 0.95 -4.00 28.28
C GLY A 134 0.63 -3.92 26.79
N GLY A 135 1.52 -3.36 25.96
CA GLY A 135 1.34 -3.29 24.51
C GLY A 135 1.37 -4.67 23.86
N LYS A 136 0.33 -4.99 23.08
CA LYS A 136 0.15 -6.30 22.43
C LYS A 136 0.35 -6.15 20.92
N TYR A 137 1.42 -6.74 20.41
CA TYR A 137 1.85 -6.58 19.02
C TYR A 137 1.60 -7.85 18.20
N PHE A 138 0.99 -7.68 17.04
CA PHE A 138 0.68 -8.72 16.06
C PHE A 138 1.42 -8.39 14.78
N ARG A 139 2.47 -9.14 14.48
CA ARG A 139 3.20 -8.97 13.23
C ARG A 139 2.50 -9.74 12.12
N VAL A 140 2.33 -9.10 10.97
CA VAL A 140 1.51 -9.57 9.84
C VAL A 140 2.36 -9.72 8.58
N ASN A 141 3.42 -8.91 8.47
CA ASN A 141 4.32 -8.95 7.34
C ASN A 141 5.73 -8.58 7.75
N THR A 142 6.70 -9.09 7.00
CA THR A 142 8.10 -8.67 7.07
C THR A 142 8.59 -8.46 5.65
N SER A 143 9.10 -7.27 5.35
CA SER A 143 9.71 -6.96 4.06
C SER A 143 11.17 -6.61 4.25
N GLY A 144 12.04 -7.20 3.43
CA GLY A 144 13.39 -6.69 3.25
C GLY A 144 13.39 -5.44 2.39
N ASN A 145 14.47 -4.67 2.47
CA ASN A 145 14.63 -3.40 1.77
C ASN A 145 15.22 -3.60 0.35
N GLY A 146 15.53 -4.85 -0.04
CA GLY A 146 16.10 -5.24 -1.34
C GLY A 146 17.62 -5.01 -1.46
N PHE A 147 18.14 -3.98 -0.80
CA PHE A 147 19.57 -3.62 -0.83
C PHE A 147 20.35 -3.91 0.45
N SER A 148 19.67 -4.05 1.59
CA SER A 148 20.26 -4.26 2.92
C SER A 148 19.70 -5.54 3.56
N PRO A 149 20.45 -6.24 4.44
CA PRO A 149 19.91 -7.32 5.28
C PRO A 149 18.81 -6.86 6.24
N ASP A 150 18.57 -5.55 6.36
CA ASP A 150 17.54 -4.99 7.21
C ASP A 150 16.14 -5.47 6.81
N ILE A 151 15.39 -5.89 7.83
CA ILE A 151 14.03 -6.37 7.71
C ILE A 151 13.11 -5.40 8.43
N THR A 152 12.16 -4.85 7.69
CA THR A 152 11.07 -4.07 8.26
C THR A 152 9.88 -4.99 8.58
N SER A 153 9.50 -5.02 9.85
CA SER A 153 8.31 -5.67 10.37
C SER A 153 7.11 -4.72 10.31
N TYR A 154 5.96 -5.26 9.90
CA TYR A 154 4.69 -4.54 9.84
C TYR A 154 3.61 -5.33 10.56
N GLY A 155 2.67 -4.63 11.19
CA GLY A 155 1.61 -5.31 11.91
C GLY A 155 0.62 -4.38 12.59
N PHE A 156 -0.17 -4.96 13.47
CA PHE A 156 -1.15 -4.29 14.30
C PHE A 156 -0.73 -4.32 15.76
N VAL A 157 -1.10 -3.30 16.51
CA VAL A 157 -0.76 -3.19 17.93
C VAL A 157 -1.93 -2.60 18.69
N TYR A 158 -2.24 -3.22 19.83
CA TYR A 158 -3.19 -2.71 20.80
C TYR A 158 -2.42 -2.02 21.93
N GLN A 159 -2.73 -0.76 22.20
CA GLN A 159 -2.06 0.09 23.20
C GLN A 159 -0.53 0.11 23.02
N PRO A 160 -0.03 0.68 21.92
CA PRO A 160 1.40 0.67 21.61
C PRO A 160 2.23 1.42 22.65
N ASN A 161 3.41 0.89 22.96
CA ASN A 161 4.49 1.71 23.48
C ASN A 161 5.03 2.55 22.31
N LEU A 162 5.13 3.87 22.46
CA LEU A 162 5.60 4.79 21.41
C LEU A 162 7.12 4.82 21.24
N LYS A 163 7.87 4.25 22.18
CA LYS A 163 9.34 4.30 22.22
C LYS A 163 9.99 3.01 21.72
N VAL A 164 9.36 1.86 21.96
CA VAL A 164 9.97 0.55 21.75
C VAL A 164 8.99 -0.38 21.05
N SER A 165 9.51 -1.18 20.11
CA SER A 165 8.78 -2.30 19.53
C SER A 165 9.55 -3.61 19.77
N PRO A 166 8.84 -4.73 20.00
CA PRO A 166 9.48 -6.04 20.16
C PRO A 166 10.02 -6.60 18.84
N PHE A 167 9.79 -5.92 17.72
CA PHE A 167 10.16 -6.35 16.36
C PHE A 167 11.13 -5.37 15.68
N GLY A 168 11.93 -4.66 16.48
CA GLY A 168 12.87 -3.65 16.02
C GLY A 168 12.51 -2.26 16.53
N ASN A 169 13.52 -1.41 16.70
CA ASN A 169 13.36 -0.03 17.18
C ASN A 169 13.75 1.02 16.13
N ALA A 170 14.52 0.64 15.11
CA ALA A 170 14.92 1.55 14.06
C ALA A 170 13.69 1.95 13.21
N ASN A 171 13.53 3.24 12.96
CA ASN A 171 12.40 3.80 12.22
C ASN A 171 11.03 3.32 12.73
N TYR A 172 10.91 3.07 14.04
CA TYR A 172 9.65 2.64 14.63
C TYR A 172 8.60 3.74 14.52
N GLN A 173 7.53 3.45 13.79
CA GLN A 173 6.42 4.35 13.56
C GLN A 173 5.11 3.66 13.86
N VAL A 174 4.18 4.42 14.43
CA VAL A 174 2.89 3.94 14.87
C VAL A 174 1.82 4.87 14.32
N PHE A 175 0.78 4.29 13.75
CA PHE A 175 -0.26 5.01 13.04
C PHE A 175 -1.62 4.57 13.52
N ASN A 176 -2.46 5.54 13.90
CA ASN A 176 -3.78 5.24 14.45
C ASN A 176 -4.69 4.60 13.40
N LEU A 177 -5.29 3.47 13.76
CA LEU A 177 -6.34 2.82 12.98
C LEU A 177 -7.71 3.22 13.51
N TYR A 178 -8.00 2.80 14.75
CA TYR A 178 -9.27 3.02 15.41
C TYR A 178 -9.19 2.76 16.91
N GLY A 179 -9.72 3.67 17.72
CA GLY A 179 -9.69 3.55 19.17
C GLY A 179 -8.27 3.30 19.69
N ASN A 180 -8.08 2.20 20.42
CA ASN A 180 -6.80 1.79 21.00
C ASN A 180 -5.93 0.95 20.04
N TRP A 181 -6.37 0.77 18.79
CA TRP A 181 -5.67 0.00 17.76
C TRP A 181 -4.87 0.90 16.82
N TYR A 182 -3.65 0.47 16.58
CA TYR A 182 -2.71 1.12 15.69
C TYR A 182 -2.09 0.07 14.76
N TRP A 183 -1.57 0.51 13.62
CA TRP A 183 -0.62 -0.29 12.87
C TRP A 183 0.78 0.27 13.08
N PHE A 184 1.76 -0.62 13.04
CA PHE A 184 3.16 -0.25 13.25
C PHE A 184 4.03 -0.68 12.09
N GLN A 185 5.14 0.02 11.98
CA GLN A 185 6.28 -0.31 11.14
C GLN A 185 7.53 -0.21 12.02
N ALA A 186 8.38 -1.23 12.00
CA ALA A 186 9.60 -1.29 12.78
C ALA A 186 10.70 -1.96 11.97
N SER A 187 11.87 -1.33 11.87
CA SER A 187 13.05 -1.95 11.25
C SER A 187 13.98 -2.54 12.30
N ASN A 188 14.64 -3.62 11.91
CA ASN A 188 15.65 -4.32 12.71
C ASN A 188 17.08 -3.80 12.49
N ASP A 189 17.27 -2.61 11.91
CA ASP A 189 18.61 -2.04 11.63
C ASP A 189 19.51 -2.23 12.87
N TYR A 190 20.62 -2.95 12.67
CA TYR A 190 21.64 -3.24 13.67
C TYR A 190 22.71 -2.15 13.68
#